data_AF-A0A9D6M4P0-F1
#
_entry.id   AF-A0A9D6M4P0-F1
#
_cell.length_a   1.000
_cell.length_b   1.000
_cell.length_c   1.000
_cell.angle_alpha   90.00
_cell.angle_beta   90.00
_cell.angle_gamma   90.00
#
_symmetry.space_group_name_H-M   'P 1'
#
loop_
_entity.id
_entity.type
_entity.pdbx_description
1 polymer ?
#
loop_
_entity_poly.entity_id
_entity_poly.type
_entity_poly.pdbx_seq_one_letter_code
_entity_poly.pdbx_strand_id
1 'polypeptide(L)'
;MENLLVYQNNAIKETIRSVHEETEKYYSLLDEATARFNMELENIESKCLDSKENPDELLNAVTKVMDNMNHVCEEFERGVGYDKDMIKESQINFRKKTDHIISKSYFMNRARIWPQGCQGDYKMLESVYRNTPQSEGIGYYLDRYCLNLALGEGVKDRIKKLEEIPMQSCLHQWNSTNIMC
;
A
#
# COMPACT_ATOMS: atom_id res chain seq x y z
N MET A 1 -41.13 -22.91 29.12
CA MET A 1 -40.22 -21.76 28.92
C MET A 1 -38.75 -22.17 28.85
N GLU A 2 -38.30 -23.22 29.55
CA GLU A 2 -36.90 -23.70 29.50
C GLU A 2 -36.43 -24.17 28.11
N ASN A 3 -37.29 -24.83 27.33
CA ASN A 3 -36.91 -25.40 26.03
C ASN A 3 -36.57 -24.35 24.95
N LEU A 4 -37.13 -23.13 25.08
CA LEU A 4 -36.91 -22.04 24.13
C LEU A 4 -35.56 -21.35 24.35
N LEU A 5 -35.12 -21.23 25.61
CA LEU A 5 -33.82 -20.66 25.99
C LEU A 5 -32.66 -21.58 25.59
N VAL A 6 -32.84 -22.90 25.68
CA VAL A 6 -31.83 -23.88 25.26
C VAL A 6 -31.63 -23.85 23.74
N TYR A 7 -32.71 -23.73 22.97
CA TYR A 7 -32.63 -23.65 21.50
C TYR A 7 -31.95 -22.36 21.04
N GLN A 8 -32.29 -21.22 21.66
CA GLN A 8 -31.64 -19.93 21.37
C GLN A 8 -30.14 -19.95 21.70
N ASN A 9 -29.74 -20.54 22.83
CA ASN A 9 -28.34 -20.65 23.20
C ASN A 9 -27.53 -21.58 22.28
N ASN A 10 -28.12 -22.65 21.78
CA ASN A 10 -27.46 -23.55 20.84
C ASN A 10 -27.31 -22.89 19.46
N ALA A 11 -28.34 -22.19 18.97
CA ALA A 11 -28.26 -21.44 17.71
C ALA A 11 -27.20 -20.32 17.77
N ILE A 12 -27.08 -19.62 18.91
CA ILE A 12 -26.02 -18.62 19.12
C ILE A 12 -24.64 -19.27 19.11
N LYS A 13 -24.46 -20.42 19.78
CA LYS A 13 -23.17 -21.14 19.78
C LYS A 13 -22.77 -21.65 18.39
N GLU A 14 -23.70 -22.18 17.62
CA GLU A 14 -23.45 -22.62 16.24
C GLU A 14 -23.08 -21.45 15.34
N THR A 15 -23.75 -20.31 15.50
CA THR A 15 -23.45 -19.08 14.76
C THR A 15 -22.04 -18.57 15.09
N ILE A 16 -21.68 -18.51 16.38
CA ILE A 16 -20.33 -18.09 16.82
C ILE A 16 -19.25 -19.05 16.28
N ARG A 17 -19.52 -20.36 16.31
CA ARG A 17 -18.57 -21.36 15.79
C ARG A 17 -18.37 -21.23 14.28
N SER A 18 -19.46 -21.03 13.53
CA SER A 18 -19.41 -20.81 12.08
C SER A 18 -18.64 -19.55 11.70
N VAL A 19 -18.86 -18.44 12.42
CA VAL A 19 -18.16 -17.18 12.18
C VAL A 19 -16.65 -17.31 12.49
N HIS A 20 -16.30 -18.05 13.55
CA HIS A 20 -14.90 -18.30 13.90
C HIS A 20 -14.20 -19.20 12.86
N GLU A 21 -14.85 -20.26 12.39
CA GLU A 21 -14.31 -21.15 11.35
C GLU A 21 -14.09 -20.43 10.00
N GLU A 22 -15.00 -19.53 9.60
CA GLU A 22 -14.83 -18.72 8.38
C GLU A 22 -13.70 -17.69 8.52
N THR A 23 -13.56 -17.09 9.70
CA THR A 23 -12.51 -16.11 10.00
C THR A 23 -11.11 -16.73 9.91
N GLU A 24 -10.89 -17.88 10.54
CA GLU A 24 -9.61 -18.60 10.53
C GLU A 24 -9.17 -18.95 9.10
N LYS A 25 -10.13 -19.28 8.22
CA LYS A 25 -9.85 -19.54 6.81
C LYS A 25 -9.23 -18.32 6.12
N TYR A 26 -9.74 -17.11 6.36
CA TYR A 26 -9.20 -15.89 5.74
C TYR A 26 -7.80 -15.56 6.27
N TYR A 27 -7.54 -15.77 7.56
CA TYR A 27 -6.18 -15.63 8.11
C TYR A 27 -5.20 -16.60 7.46
N SER A 28 -5.58 -17.87 7.31
CA SER A 28 -4.74 -18.87 6.63
C SER A 28 -4.44 -18.47 5.19
N LEU A 29 -5.46 -18.00 4.45
CA LEU A 29 -5.28 -17.53 3.06
C LEU A 29 -4.32 -16.35 2.98
N LEU A 30 -4.47 -15.35 3.86
CA LEU A 30 -3.61 -14.18 3.91
C LEU A 30 -2.16 -14.56 4.26
N ASP A 31 -1.98 -15.50 5.21
CA ASP A 31 -0.67 -15.97 5.63
C ASP A 31 0.07 -16.73 4.54
N GLU A 32 -0.62 -17.65 3.84
CA GLU A 32 -0.06 -18.34 2.68
C GLU A 32 0.29 -17.37 1.54
N ALA A 33 -0.59 -16.40 1.27
CA ALA A 33 -0.33 -15.39 0.26
C ALA A 33 0.88 -14.52 0.63
N THR A 34 1.03 -14.16 1.90
CA THR A 34 2.19 -13.40 2.40
C THR A 34 3.48 -14.20 2.21
N ALA A 35 3.46 -15.52 2.47
CA ALA A 35 4.61 -16.38 2.23
C ALA A 35 4.97 -16.46 0.73
N ARG A 36 3.98 -16.64 -0.14
CA ARG A 36 4.17 -16.63 -1.61
C ARG A 36 4.71 -15.28 -2.09
N PHE A 37 4.16 -14.18 -1.61
CA PHE A 37 4.59 -12.82 -1.91
C PHE A 37 6.07 -12.60 -1.58
N ASN A 38 6.51 -12.97 -0.37
CA ASN A 38 7.91 -12.88 0.03
C ASN A 38 8.82 -13.72 -0.87
N MET A 39 8.45 -14.98 -1.12
CA MET A 39 9.22 -15.87 -1.98
C MET A 39 9.37 -15.32 -3.41
N GLU A 40 8.30 -14.75 -3.98
CA GLU A 40 8.35 -14.14 -5.31
C GLU A 40 9.25 -12.91 -5.34
N LEU A 41 9.17 -12.03 -4.34
CA LEU A 41 10.05 -10.86 -4.26
C LEU A 41 11.52 -11.23 -4.03
N GLU A 42 11.80 -12.24 -3.22
CA GLU A 42 13.16 -12.75 -3.01
C GLU A 42 13.74 -13.36 -4.29
N ASN A 43 12.92 -14.06 -5.08
CA ASN A 43 13.32 -14.56 -6.38
C ASN A 43 13.66 -13.40 -7.34
N ILE A 44 12.82 -12.35 -7.38
CA ILE A 44 13.11 -11.15 -8.19
C ILE A 44 14.41 -10.48 -7.69
N GLU A 45 14.60 -10.35 -6.38
CA GLU A 45 15.82 -9.79 -5.81
C GLU A 45 17.07 -10.57 -6.25
N SER A 46 17.01 -11.90 -6.25
CA SER A 46 18.13 -12.73 -6.70
C SER A 46 18.50 -12.48 -8.17
N LYS A 47 17.51 -12.16 -9.01
CA LYS A 47 17.69 -11.83 -10.43
C LYS A 47 18.23 -10.42 -10.65
N CYS A 48 17.99 -9.48 -9.71
CA CYS A 48 18.55 -8.14 -9.81
C CYS A 48 20.10 -8.12 -9.84
N LEU A 49 20.76 -9.21 -9.42
CA LEU A 49 22.21 -9.36 -9.47
C LEU A 49 22.75 -9.81 -10.84
N ASP A 50 21.89 -10.30 -11.74
CA ASP A 50 22.28 -10.72 -13.08
C ASP A 50 22.16 -9.54 -14.07
N SER A 51 23.29 -9.13 -14.63
CA SER A 51 23.37 -8.03 -15.61
C SER A 51 22.67 -8.32 -16.95
N LYS A 52 22.20 -9.55 -17.18
CA LYS A 52 21.48 -9.95 -18.40
C LYS A 52 19.97 -9.81 -18.30
N GLU A 53 19.44 -9.64 -17.10
CA GLU A 53 18.00 -9.53 -16.87
C GLU A 53 17.47 -8.19 -17.41
N ASN A 54 16.27 -8.23 -17.99
CA ASN A 54 15.64 -7.05 -18.58
C ASN A 54 14.98 -6.21 -17.47
N PRO A 55 15.36 -4.93 -17.27
CA PRO A 55 14.79 -4.09 -16.22
C PRO A 55 13.26 -3.91 -16.32
N ASP A 56 12.71 -3.87 -17.52
CA ASP A 56 11.25 -3.71 -17.70
C ASP A 56 10.50 -5.00 -17.33
N GLU A 57 11.10 -6.16 -17.57
CA GLU A 57 10.52 -7.45 -17.16
C GLU A 57 10.54 -7.61 -15.63
N LEU A 58 11.63 -7.18 -14.98
CA LEU A 58 11.71 -7.17 -13.51
C LEU A 58 10.67 -6.21 -12.89
N LEU A 59 10.49 -5.02 -13.48
CA LEU A 59 9.46 -4.08 -13.02
C LEU A 59 8.04 -4.64 -13.22
N ASN A 60 7.77 -5.29 -14.35
CA ASN A 60 6.49 -5.94 -14.61
C ASN A 60 6.24 -7.10 -13.63
N ALA A 61 7.28 -7.87 -13.31
CA ALA A 61 7.20 -8.93 -12.31
C ALA A 61 6.85 -8.36 -10.92
N VAL A 62 7.53 -7.31 -10.47
CA VAL A 62 7.21 -6.63 -9.20
C VAL A 62 5.76 -6.13 -9.21
N THR A 63 5.33 -5.46 -10.27
CA THR A 63 3.95 -4.95 -10.40
C THR A 63 2.94 -6.08 -10.24
N LYS A 64 3.14 -7.21 -10.92
CA LYS A 64 2.25 -8.37 -10.83
C LYS A 64 2.18 -8.95 -9.42
N VAL A 65 3.33 -9.07 -8.74
CA VAL A 65 3.39 -9.57 -7.36
C VAL A 65 2.63 -8.65 -6.41
N MET A 66 2.80 -7.32 -6.57
CA MET A 66 2.09 -6.31 -5.79
C MET A 66 0.58 -6.35 -6.04
N ASP A 67 0.14 -6.43 -7.30
CA ASP A 67 -1.29 -6.46 -7.66
C ASP A 67 -1.98 -7.72 -7.14
N ASN A 68 -1.32 -8.88 -7.22
CA ASN A 68 -1.82 -10.12 -6.63
C ASN A 68 -2.01 -9.99 -5.11
N MET A 69 -1.03 -9.40 -4.41
CA MET A 69 -1.13 -9.22 -2.96
C MET A 69 -2.24 -8.22 -2.59
N ASN A 70 -2.39 -7.14 -3.36
CA ASN A 70 -3.48 -6.18 -3.17
C ASN A 70 -4.85 -6.85 -3.30
N HIS A 71 -5.02 -7.74 -4.30
CA HIS A 71 -6.26 -8.50 -4.46
C HIS A 71 -6.55 -9.40 -3.26
N VAL A 72 -5.55 -10.12 -2.75
CA VAL A 72 -5.73 -10.96 -1.55
C VAL A 72 -6.07 -10.12 -0.32
N CYS A 73 -5.45 -8.95 -0.14
CA CYS A 73 -5.79 -8.04 0.92
C CYS A 73 -7.26 -7.59 0.82
N GLU A 74 -7.75 -7.25 -0.38
CA GLU A 74 -9.14 -6.88 -0.58
C GLU A 74 -10.11 -8.04 -0.26
N GLU A 75 -9.78 -9.26 -0.69
CA GLU A 75 -10.56 -10.46 -0.37
C GLU A 75 -10.58 -10.73 1.13
N PHE A 76 -9.44 -10.57 1.81
CA PHE A 76 -9.34 -10.69 3.26
C PHE A 76 -10.21 -9.65 3.97
N GLU A 77 -10.07 -8.36 3.64
CA GLU A 77 -10.85 -7.28 4.24
C GLU A 77 -12.36 -7.51 4.08
N ARG A 78 -12.78 -7.97 2.90
CA ARG A 78 -14.17 -8.34 2.63
C ARG A 78 -14.60 -9.58 3.43
N GLY A 79 -13.72 -10.58 3.52
CA GLY A 79 -13.96 -11.84 4.22
C GLY A 79 -14.14 -11.68 5.73
N VAL A 80 -13.42 -10.75 6.35
CA VAL A 80 -13.55 -10.40 7.78
C VAL A 80 -14.61 -9.32 8.03
N GLY A 81 -15.41 -8.97 7.03
CA GLY A 81 -16.50 -8.00 7.17
C GLY A 81 -16.03 -6.58 7.48
N TYR A 82 -14.82 -6.21 7.06
CA TYR A 82 -14.19 -4.92 7.36
C TYR A 82 -14.01 -4.62 8.85
N ASP A 83 -13.87 -5.66 9.69
CA ASP A 83 -13.54 -5.50 11.10
C ASP A 83 -12.17 -4.80 11.27
N LYS A 84 -12.21 -3.62 11.90
CA LYS A 84 -11.03 -2.75 12.03
C LYS A 84 -9.93 -3.36 12.89
N ASP A 85 -10.28 -4.09 13.93
CA ASP A 85 -9.30 -4.65 14.85
C ASP A 85 -8.58 -5.83 14.20
N MET A 86 -9.33 -6.69 13.50
CA MET A 86 -8.79 -7.80 12.73
C MET A 86 -7.91 -7.34 11.57
N ILE A 87 -8.35 -6.31 10.83
CA ILE A 87 -7.55 -5.71 9.76
C ILE A 87 -6.27 -5.11 10.33
N LYS A 88 -6.36 -4.37 11.44
CA LYS A 88 -5.19 -3.74 12.06
C LYS A 88 -4.18 -4.76 12.55
N GLU A 89 -4.63 -5.84 13.18
CA GLU A 89 -3.76 -6.95 13.60
C GLU A 89 -3.06 -7.59 12.39
N SER A 90 -3.82 -7.86 11.33
CA SER A 90 -3.30 -8.44 10.09
C SER A 90 -2.28 -7.53 9.40
N GLN A 91 -2.52 -6.22 9.38
CA GLN A 91 -1.56 -5.23 8.89
C GLN A 91 -0.26 -5.23 9.69
N ILE A 92 -0.32 -5.35 11.02
CA ILE A 92 0.88 -5.44 11.87
C ILE A 92 1.67 -6.71 11.53
N ASN A 93 0.99 -7.85 11.40
CA ASN A 93 1.63 -9.12 11.08
C ASN A 93 2.23 -9.13 9.67
N PHE A 94 1.51 -8.61 8.67
CA PHE A 94 2.00 -8.45 7.31
C PHE A 94 3.25 -7.57 7.26
N ARG A 95 3.24 -6.41 7.94
CA ARG A 95 4.40 -5.51 8.01
C ARG A 95 5.62 -6.22 8.58
N LYS A 96 5.47 -6.96 9.68
CA LYS A 96 6.56 -7.74 10.30
C LYS A 96 7.11 -8.80 9.35
N LYS A 97 6.24 -9.58 8.71
CA LYS A 97 6.63 -10.69 7.82
C LYS A 97 7.31 -10.24 6.52
N THR A 98 7.03 -9.02 6.07
CA THR A 98 7.53 -8.49 4.79
C THR A 98 8.62 -7.44 4.98
N ASP A 99 9.07 -7.19 6.22
CA ASP A 99 9.97 -6.08 6.53
C ASP A 99 11.34 -6.22 5.86
N HIS A 100 11.91 -7.42 5.88
CA HIS A 100 13.24 -7.68 5.32
C HIS A 100 13.37 -7.35 3.83
N ILE A 101 12.26 -7.40 3.08
CA ILE A 101 12.25 -7.12 1.65
C ILE A 101 11.68 -5.73 1.33
N ILE A 102 10.55 -5.34 1.93
CA ILE A 102 9.88 -4.07 1.61
C ILE A 102 10.61 -2.86 2.19
N SER A 103 11.32 -3.02 3.32
CA SER A 103 12.12 -1.92 3.90
C SER A 103 13.28 -1.46 3.00
N LYS A 104 13.63 -2.25 1.97
CA LYS A 104 14.66 -1.90 0.98
C LYS A 104 14.21 -0.77 0.03
N SER A 105 12.89 -0.57 -0.15
CA SER A 105 12.35 0.59 -0.88
C SER A 105 12.30 1.82 0.01
N TYR A 106 12.80 2.95 -0.49
CA TYR A 106 12.71 4.22 0.21
C TYR A 106 11.24 4.62 0.44
N PHE A 107 10.41 4.55 -0.61
CA PHE A 107 9.03 5.01 -0.53
C PHE A 107 8.17 4.11 0.37
N MET A 108 8.31 2.79 0.24
CA MET A 108 7.52 1.86 1.05
C MET A 108 7.98 1.85 2.52
N ASN A 109 9.29 1.91 2.79
CA ASN A 109 9.80 2.00 4.15
C ASN A 109 9.35 3.30 4.83
N ARG A 110 9.42 4.41 4.11
CA ARG A 110 8.93 5.71 4.59
C ARG A 110 7.43 5.68 4.87
N ALA A 111 6.64 5.01 4.03
CA ALA A 111 5.21 4.79 4.27
C ALA A 111 4.92 4.00 5.56
N ARG A 112 5.81 3.06 5.93
CA ARG A 112 5.66 2.24 7.15
C ARG A 112 6.02 3.00 8.42
N ILE A 113 7.09 3.78 8.38
CA ILE A 113 7.65 4.50 9.53
C ILE A 113 6.98 5.87 9.74
N TRP A 114 6.34 6.41 8.69
CA TRP A 114 5.75 7.74 8.55
C TRP A 114 6.06 8.72 9.69
N PRO A 115 7.06 9.61 9.54
CA PRO A 115 7.28 10.66 10.52
C PRO A 115 6.06 11.58 10.57
N GLN A 116 5.45 11.69 11.74
CA GLN A 116 4.21 12.45 11.95
C GLN A 116 4.41 13.95 11.65
N GLY A 117 3.43 14.56 10.96
CA GLY A 117 3.33 16.00 10.72
C GLY A 117 3.83 16.49 9.35
N CYS A 118 3.64 17.78 9.07
CA CYS A 118 3.87 18.40 7.75
C CYS A 118 5.29 18.18 7.18
N GLN A 119 6.30 18.04 8.04
CA GLN A 119 7.68 17.81 7.60
C GLN A 119 7.89 16.41 6.97
N GLY A 120 7.11 15.42 7.43
CA GLY A 120 7.12 14.07 6.88
C GLY A 120 6.53 14.02 5.48
N ASP A 121 5.35 14.65 5.34
CA ASP A 121 4.59 14.76 4.10
C ASP A 121 5.36 15.52 3.03
N TYR A 122 5.96 16.67 3.40
CA TYR A 122 6.73 17.50 2.47
C TYR A 122 7.85 16.71 1.77
N LYS A 123 8.66 16.01 2.56
CA LYS A 123 9.79 15.23 2.04
C LYS A 123 9.33 14.05 1.17
N MET A 124 8.21 13.40 1.53
CA MET A 124 7.64 12.33 0.70
C MET A 124 7.18 12.88 -0.66
N LEU A 125 6.44 13.98 -0.65
CA LEU A 125 5.97 14.65 -1.86
C LEU A 125 7.13 15.16 -2.72
N GLU A 126 8.15 15.75 -2.10
CA GLU A 126 9.36 16.19 -2.80
C GLU A 126 10.07 15.03 -3.52
N SER A 127 10.20 13.88 -2.86
CA SER A 127 10.77 12.68 -3.48
C SER A 127 9.90 12.16 -4.65
N VAL A 128 8.57 12.24 -4.56
CA VAL A 128 7.67 11.89 -5.67
C VAL A 128 7.81 12.89 -6.83
N TYR A 129 7.90 14.19 -6.55
CA TYR A 129 8.10 15.21 -7.59
C TYR A 129 9.42 15.03 -8.34
N ARG A 130 10.49 14.63 -7.65
CA ARG A 130 11.78 14.29 -8.29
C ARG A 130 11.67 13.09 -9.23
N ASN A 131 10.62 12.27 -9.11
CA ASN A 131 10.32 11.13 -9.97
C ASN A 131 11.52 10.21 -10.23
N THR A 132 12.37 10.03 -9.22
CA THR A 132 13.61 9.27 -9.32
C THR A 132 13.64 8.24 -8.19
N PRO A 133 13.81 6.94 -8.49
CA PRO A 133 14.03 5.91 -7.48
C PRO A 133 15.20 6.27 -6.57
N GLN A 134 15.08 6.00 -5.27
CA GLN A 134 16.10 6.36 -4.27
C GLN A 134 16.82 5.12 -3.73
N SER A 135 16.30 3.93 -4.02
CA SER A 135 16.87 2.65 -3.61
C SER A 135 17.57 1.92 -4.75
N GLU A 136 18.41 0.94 -4.38
CA GLU A 136 19.12 0.02 -5.29
C GLU A 136 18.51 -1.39 -5.23
N GLY A 137 18.98 -2.30 -6.10
CA GLY A 137 18.55 -3.70 -6.14
C GLY A 137 17.04 -3.86 -6.31
N ILE A 138 16.41 -4.74 -5.53
CA ILE A 138 14.95 -4.88 -5.53
C ILE A 138 14.23 -3.59 -5.09
N GLY A 139 14.85 -2.81 -4.21
CA GLY A 139 14.31 -1.54 -3.73
C GLY A 139 14.12 -0.52 -4.86
N TYR A 140 15.00 -0.53 -5.88
CA TYR A 140 14.86 0.28 -7.08
C TYR A 140 13.53 0.02 -7.80
N TYR A 141 13.19 -1.25 -8.00
CA TYR A 141 11.97 -1.66 -8.71
C TYR A 141 10.71 -1.39 -7.89
N LEU A 142 10.78 -1.59 -6.57
CA LEU A 142 9.71 -1.23 -5.65
C LEU A 142 9.46 0.29 -5.63
N ASP A 143 10.51 1.11 -5.67
CA ASP A 143 10.40 2.56 -5.79
C ASP A 143 9.77 2.97 -7.13
N ARG A 144 10.20 2.36 -8.24
CA ARG A 144 9.61 2.55 -9.57
C ARG A 144 8.13 2.20 -9.59
N TYR A 145 7.74 1.09 -8.96
CA TYR A 145 6.34 0.71 -8.78
C TYR A 145 5.57 1.82 -8.07
N CYS A 146 6.05 2.31 -6.92
CA CYS A 146 5.39 3.39 -6.17
C CYS A 146 5.22 4.68 -6.98
N LEU A 147 6.24 5.08 -7.74
CA LEU A 147 6.21 6.30 -8.55
C LEU A 147 5.24 6.21 -9.74
N ASN A 148 4.97 5.01 -10.23
CA ASN A 148 4.06 4.73 -11.35
C ASN A 148 2.60 4.48 -10.92
N LEU A 149 2.31 4.44 -9.61
CA LEU A 149 0.93 4.37 -9.13
C LEU A 149 0.15 5.62 -9.54
N ALA A 150 -1.17 5.49 -9.74
CA ALA A 150 -2.04 6.59 -10.13
C ALA A 150 -1.94 7.81 -9.20
N LEU A 151 -1.70 7.59 -7.90
CA LEU A 151 -1.46 8.66 -6.93
C LEU A 151 -0.12 9.37 -7.16
N GLY A 152 0.94 8.63 -7.50
CA GLY A 152 2.24 9.19 -7.87
C GLY A 152 2.14 10.02 -9.14
N GLU A 153 1.48 9.51 -10.18
CA GLU A 153 1.19 10.25 -11.42
C GLU A 153 0.38 11.52 -11.13
N GLY A 154 -0.70 11.42 -10.36
CA GLY A 154 -1.54 12.57 -10.02
C GLY A 154 -0.81 13.66 -9.21
N VAL A 155 0.19 13.30 -8.40
CA VAL A 155 1.07 14.28 -7.74
C VAL A 155 1.93 15.02 -8.77
N LYS A 156 2.58 14.30 -9.69
CA LYS A 156 3.42 14.87 -10.76
C LYS A 156 2.62 15.78 -11.71
N ASP A 157 1.41 15.38 -12.07
CA ASP A 157 0.54 16.20 -12.92
C ASP A 157 0.11 17.51 -12.26
N ARG A 158 -0.09 17.50 -10.92
CA ARG A 158 -0.45 18.71 -10.18
C ARG A 158 0.67 19.76 -10.22
N ILE A 159 1.92 19.36 -10.03
CA ILE A 159 3.04 20.32 -10.09
C ILE A 159 3.23 20.88 -11.50
N LYS A 160 3.11 20.03 -12.53
CA LYS A 160 3.18 20.48 -13.92
C LYS A 160 2.11 21.53 -14.24
N LYS A 161 0.87 21.31 -13.79
CA LYS A 161 -0.20 22.31 -13.93
C LYS A 161 0.08 23.62 -13.18
N LEU A 162 0.74 23.55 -12.03
CA LEU A 162 1.13 24.75 -11.28
C LEU A 162 2.27 25.52 -11.98
N GLU A 163 3.21 24.82 -12.60
CA GLU A 163 4.28 25.41 -13.42
C GLU A 163 3.73 26.07 -14.70
N GLU A 164 2.65 25.52 -15.26
CA GLU A 164 1.95 26.07 -16.42
C GLU A 164 1.16 27.35 -16.11
N ILE A 165 0.88 27.66 -14.83
CA ILE A 165 0.27 28.93 -14.43
C ILE A 165 1.37 30.01 -14.43
N PRO A 166 1.33 30.99 -15.34
CA PRO A 166 2.30 32.08 -15.33
C PRO A 166 2.13 32.86 -14.02
N MET A 167 3.24 33.11 -13.33
CA MET A 167 3.27 33.93 -12.10
C MET A 167 2.62 35.31 -12.30
N GLN A 168 2.64 35.83 -13.54
CA GLN A 168 1.96 37.06 -13.97
C GLN A 168 0.43 37.00 -13.87
N SER A 169 -0.19 35.84 -14.11
CA SER A 169 -1.65 35.65 -14.01
C SER A 169 -2.13 35.71 -12.56
N CYS A 170 -1.37 35.13 -11.63
CA CYS A 170 -1.65 35.24 -10.19
C CYS A 170 -1.48 36.67 -9.64
N LEU A 171 -0.46 37.40 -10.11
CA LEU A 171 -0.23 38.80 -9.71
C LEU A 171 -1.33 39.74 -10.22
N HIS A 172 -1.85 39.53 -11.44
CA HIS A 172 -2.98 40.30 -11.96
C HIS A 172 -4.25 40.08 -11.12
N GLN A 173 -4.51 38.84 -10.69
CA GLN A 173 -5.69 38.52 -9.88
C GLN A 173 -5.61 39.07 -8.45
N TRP A 174 -4.42 39.06 -7.84
CA TRP A 174 -4.16 39.69 -6.53
C TRP A 174 -4.31 41.22 -6.58
N ASN A 175 -3.76 41.89 -7.60
CA ASN A 175 -3.88 43.33 -7.74
C ASN A 175 -5.31 43.78 -8.07
N SER A 176 -6.09 42.96 -8.79
CA SER A 176 -7.50 43.27 -9.09
C SER A 176 -8.42 43.20 -7.86
N THR A 177 -8.02 42.44 -6.83
CA THR A 177 -8.82 42.24 -5.61
C THR A 177 -8.44 43.24 -4.51
N ASN A 178 -7.20 43.77 -4.52
CA ASN A 178 -6.71 44.77 -3.56
C ASN A 178 -6.88 46.24 -4.00
N ILE A 179 -7.49 46.52 -5.16
CA ILE A 179 -7.83 47.89 -5.60
C ILE A 179 -9.26 48.30 -5.15
N MET A 180 -9.97 47.43 -4.43
CA MET A 180 -11.29 47.71 -3.83
C MET A 180 -11.26 47.79 -2.29
N CYS A 181 -10.19 48.33 -1.71
CA CYS A 181 -10.15 48.76 -0.31
C CYS A 181 -9.49 50.14 -0.22
#